data_AF-A0A7C4WRR2-F1
#
_entry.id   AF-A0A7C4WRR2-F1
#
_cell.length_a   1.000
_cell.length_b   1.000
_cell.length_c   1.000
_cell.angle_alpha   90.00
_cell.angle_beta   90.00
_cell.angle_gamma   90.00
#
_symmetry.space_group_name_H-M   'P 1'
#
loop_
_entity.id
_entity.type
_entity.pdbx_description
1 polymer ?
#
loop_
_entity_poly.entity_id
_entity_poly.type
_entity_poly.pdbx_seq_one_letter_code
_entity_poly.pdbx_strand_id
1 'polypeptide(L)'
;MRMDKKNRKIRPRPARTKASSRIPAFALYLLGGLCLLALFYLLLYRSHERQLAALRTEKIREDLDTICAALAVYRQEQGALPPAGQGLEVLTGKGLKGETSPGEAGRDKPYLDRIPLDPWGSPYVYEVRGSLFAVGTYGSDRSPGGAGSASDTFREECKSTGGGTE
;
A
#
# COMPACT_ATOMS: atom_id res chain seq x y z
N MET A 1 -97.43 -22.72 -12.34
CA MET A 1 -96.35 -21.78 -12.73
C MET A 1 -96.20 -20.70 -11.67
N ARG A 2 -95.29 -20.86 -10.69
CA ARG A 2 -94.80 -19.77 -9.83
C ARG A 2 -93.41 -20.16 -9.33
N MET A 3 -92.40 -19.58 -9.97
CA MET A 3 -91.00 -19.69 -9.57
C MET A 3 -90.80 -18.84 -8.31
N ASP A 4 -90.32 -19.45 -7.23
CA ASP A 4 -89.92 -18.74 -6.01
C ASP A 4 -88.45 -18.30 -6.13
N LYS A 5 -88.25 -17.01 -6.43
CA LYS A 5 -86.95 -16.37 -6.49
C LYS A 5 -86.44 -16.12 -5.07
N LYS A 6 -85.67 -17.06 -4.52
CA LYS A 6 -84.98 -16.87 -3.24
C LYS A 6 -83.87 -15.82 -3.37
N ASN A 7 -84.13 -14.70 -2.71
CA ASN A 7 -83.32 -13.50 -2.54
C ASN A 7 -81.94 -13.81 -1.90
N ARG A 8 -80.87 -13.79 -2.72
CA ARG A 8 -79.48 -13.93 -2.23
C ARG A 8 -79.02 -12.60 -1.62
N LYS A 9 -79.00 -12.53 -0.29
CA LYS A 9 -78.42 -11.41 0.48
C LYS A 9 -76.92 -11.28 0.13
N ILE A 10 -76.57 -10.29 -0.67
CA ILE A 10 -75.17 -9.93 -0.96
C ILE A 10 -74.62 -9.25 0.30
N ARG A 11 -73.67 -9.90 0.98
CA ARG A 11 -73.00 -9.31 2.15
C ARG A 11 -72.04 -8.21 1.67
N PRO A 12 -72.01 -7.02 2.30
CA PRO A 12 -71.06 -5.98 1.92
C PRO A 12 -69.63 -6.46 2.19
N ARG A 13 -68.72 -6.25 1.22
CA ARG A 13 -67.28 -6.46 1.39
C ARG A 13 -66.75 -5.46 2.43
N PRO A 14 -65.99 -5.87 3.46
CA PRO A 14 -65.39 -4.92 4.37
C PRO A 14 -64.36 -4.06 3.63
N ALA A 15 -64.49 -2.74 3.78
CA ALA A 15 -63.54 -1.78 3.24
C ALA A 15 -62.19 -1.96 3.95
N ARG A 16 -61.13 -2.20 3.18
CA ARG A 16 -59.76 -2.33 3.67
C ARG A 16 -59.25 -0.94 4.09
N THR A 17 -59.28 -0.64 5.38
CA THR A 17 -58.69 0.58 5.92
C THR A 17 -57.17 0.51 5.78
N LYS A 18 -56.57 1.52 5.14
CA LYS A 18 -55.11 1.65 5.06
C LYS A 18 -54.60 2.04 6.44
N ALA A 19 -53.92 1.13 7.12
CA ALA A 19 -53.23 1.42 8.36
C ALA A 19 -52.08 2.40 8.09
N SER A 20 -52.19 3.63 8.59
CA SER A 20 -51.10 4.60 8.54
C SER A 20 -50.01 4.14 9.52
N SER A 21 -48.90 3.64 8.99
CA SER A 21 -47.71 3.32 9.77
C SER A 21 -47.12 4.61 10.34
N ARG A 22 -47.39 4.89 11.62
CA ARG A 22 -46.65 5.88 12.38
C ARG A 22 -45.35 5.20 12.81
N ILE A 23 -44.24 5.56 12.17
CA ILE A 23 -42.91 5.06 12.53
C ILE A 23 -42.69 5.43 14.01
N PRO A 24 -42.45 4.45 14.91
CA PRO A 24 -42.22 4.75 16.32
C PRO A 24 -40.94 5.59 16.42
N ALA A 25 -40.93 6.63 17.26
CA ALA A 25 -39.76 7.51 17.45
C ALA A 25 -38.47 6.73 17.74
N PHE A 26 -38.58 5.56 18.40
CA PHE A 26 -37.48 4.62 18.61
C PHE A 26 -36.79 4.14 17.32
N ALA A 27 -37.55 3.91 16.25
CA ALA A 27 -36.98 3.52 14.96
C ALA A 27 -36.16 4.65 14.33
N LEU A 28 -36.50 5.92 14.57
CA LEU A 28 -35.71 7.06 14.12
C LEU A 28 -34.40 7.18 14.90
N TYR A 29 -34.42 6.93 16.22
CA TYR A 29 -33.19 6.90 17.02
C TYR A 29 -32.28 5.73 16.62
N LEU A 30 -32.84 4.55 16.36
CA LEU A 30 -32.08 3.39 15.86
C LEU A 30 -31.44 3.68 14.51
N LEU A 31 -32.19 4.28 13.57
CA LEU A 31 -31.67 4.66 12.26
C LEU A 31 -30.60 5.75 12.38
N GLY A 32 -30.83 6.77 13.21
CA GLY A 32 -29.87 7.85 13.47
C GLY A 32 -28.58 7.32 14.11
N GLY A 33 -28.68 6.41 15.06
CA GLY A 33 -27.55 5.75 15.70
C GLY A 33 -26.74 4.90 14.72
N LEU A 34 -27.41 4.10 13.88
CA LEU A 34 -26.75 3.34 12.82
C LEU A 34 -26.10 4.24 11.78
N CYS A 35 -26.74 5.35 11.41
CA CYS A 35 -26.20 6.32 10.49
C CYS A 35 -24.96 7.02 11.05
N LEU A 36 -24.98 7.40 12.34
CA LEU A 36 -23.83 7.97 13.04
C LEU A 36 -22.68 6.96 13.15
N LEU A 37 -22.97 5.71 13.50
CA LEU A 37 -21.98 4.64 13.58
C LEU A 37 -21.33 4.39 12.22
N ALA A 38 -22.13 4.32 11.14
CA ALA A 38 -21.64 4.14 9.78
C ALA A 38 -20.77 5.33 9.33
N LEU A 39 -21.19 6.56 9.61
CA LEU A 39 -20.42 7.77 9.31
C LEU A 39 -19.08 7.76 10.06
N PHE A 40 -19.12 7.44 11.36
CA PHE A 40 -17.93 7.35 12.19
C PHE A 40 -16.95 6.30 11.67
N TYR A 41 -17.44 5.10 11.32
CA TYR A 41 -16.62 4.05 10.74
C TYR A 41 -15.97 4.47 9.42
N LEU A 42 -16.71 5.17 8.54
CA LEU A 42 -16.17 5.67 7.26
C LEU A 42 -15.05 6.71 7.46
N LEU A 43 -15.19 7.57 8.48
CA LEU A 43 -14.18 8.56 8.83
C LEU A 43 -12.92 7.91 9.41
N LEU A 44 -13.07 6.92 10.30
CA LEU A 44 -11.94 6.16 10.84
C LEU A 44 -11.21 5.38 9.74
N TYR A 45 -11.96 4.73 8.84
CA TYR A 45 -11.38 4.01 7.71
C TYR A 45 -10.54 4.94 6.82
N ARG A 46 -11.02 6.14 6.51
CA ARG A 46 -10.30 7.12 5.67
C ARG A 46 -9.10 7.76 6.36
N SER A 47 -9.08 7.87 7.70
CA SER A 47 -7.95 8.48 8.42
C SER A 47 -6.77 7.52 8.56
N HIS A 48 -7.05 6.23 8.76
CA HIS A 48 -6.04 5.19 8.94
C HIS A 48 -5.13 5.04 7.70
N GLU A 49 -5.72 5.06 6.50
CA GLU A 49 -4.95 4.94 5.24
C GLU A 49 -3.92 6.07 5.04
N ARG A 50 -4.24 7.30 5.48
CA ARG A 50 -3.33 8.45 5.28
C ARG A 50 -2.10 8.40 6.18
N GLN A 51 -2.29 7.96 7.43
CA GLN A 51 -1.18 7.83 8.38
C GLN A 51 -0.23 6.71 7.96
N LEU A 52 -0.78 5.58 7.52
CA LEU A 52 0.03 4.47 7.01
C LEU A 52 0.81 4.87 5.76
N ALA A 53 0.22 5.64 4.84
CA ALA A 53 0.91 6.10 3.65
C ALA A 53 2.15 6.96 3.98
N ALA A 54 2.04 7.91 4.92
CA ALA A 54 3.17 8.76 5.32
C ALA A 54 4.31 7.93 5.92
N LEU A 55 3.99 7.04 6.88
CA LEU A 55 4.97 6.16 7.53
C LEU A 55 5.68 5.24 6.53
N ARG A 56 4.96 4.73 5.52
CA ARG A 56 5.55 3.92 4.45
C ARG A 56 6.57 4.72 3.65
N THR A 57 6.24 5.94 3.25
CA THR A 57 7.17 6.78 2.46
C THR A 57 8.42 7.16 3.24
N GLU A 58 8.30 7.40 4.54
CA GLU A 58 9.43 7.68 5.41
C GLU A 58 10.35 6.46 5.55
N LYS A 59 9.77 5.29 5.82
CA LYS A 59 10.51 4.03 5.85
C LYS A 59 11.25 3.74 4.54
N ILE A 60 10.58 3.95 3.40
CA ILE A 60 11.22 3.79 2.09
C ILE A 60 12.39 4.75 1.94
N ARG A 61 12.26 6.01 2.35
CA ARG A 61 13.38 6.96 2.29
C ARG A 61 14.58 6.50 3.12
N GLU A 62 14.35 6.10 4.37
CA GLU A 62 15.41 5.59 5.26
C GLU A 62 16.11 4.34 4.70
N ASP A 63 15.32 3.39 4.18
CA ASP A 63 15.85 2.17 3.56
C ASP A 63 16.69 2.52 2.31
N LEU A 64 16.18 3.41 1.45
CA LEU A 64 16.89 3.87 0.25
C LEU A 64 18.18 4.65 0.60
N ASP A 65 18.16 5.47 1.65
CA ASP A 65 19.35 6.18 2.16
C ASP A 65 20.42 5.18 2.62
N THR A 66 20.01 4.13 3.34
CA THR A 66 20.91 3.08 3.82
C THR A 66 21.54 2.29 2.66
N ILE A 67 20.73 1.90 1.66
CA ILE A 67 21.20 1.22 0.46
C ILE A 67 22.14 2.11 -0.35
N CYS A 68 21.78 3.39 -0.51
CA CYS A 68 22.61 4.38 -1.19
C CYS A 68 23.96 4.57 -0.52
N ALA A 69 24.00 4.63 0.81
CA ALA A 69 25.25 4.75 1.56
C ALA A 69 26.15 3.54 1.32
N ALA A 70 25.60 2.32 1.36
CA ALA A 70 26.34 1.10 1.05
C ALA A 70 26.90 1.08 -0.38
N LEU A 71 26.11 1.51 -1.37
CA LEU A 71 26.55 1.63 -2.77
C LEU A 71 27.63 2.70 -2.96
N ALA A 72 27.57 3.81 -2.22
CA ALA A 72 28.59 4.86 -2.27
C ALA A 72 29.95 4.33 -1.77
N VAL A 73 29.95 3.58 -0.66
CA VAL A 73 31.17 2.95 -0.13
C VAL A 73 31.69 1.88 -1.10
N TYR A 74 30.81 1.04 -1.66
CA TYR A 74 31.19 0.06 -2.68
C TYR A 74 31.89 0.73 -3.86
N ARG A 75 31.31 1.80 -4.41
CA ARG A 75 31.91 2.55 -5.53
C ARG A 75 33.26 3.17 -5.15
N GLN A 76 33.42 3.62 -3.91
CA GLN A 76 34.67 4.20 -3.43
C GLN A 76 35.78 3.15 -3.33
N GLU A 77 35.48 1.94 -2.88
CA GLU A 77 36.49 0.89 -2.70
C GLU A 77 36.79 0.12 -4.00
N GLN A 78 35.77 -0.19 -4.79
CA GLN A 78 35.90 -0.99 -6.01
C GLN A 78 36.08 -0.14 -7.27
N GLY A 79 35.88 1.18 -7.17
CA GLY A 79 35.94 2.12 -8.29
C GLY A 79 34.76 2.04 -9.27
N ALA A 80 33.91 1.02 -9.14
CA ALA A 80 32.73 0.77 -9.98
C ALA A 80 31.53 0.36 -9.13
N LEU A 81 30.32 0.47 -9.69
CA LEU A 81 29.09 -0.02 -9.07
C LEU A 81 28.82 -1.48 -9.44
N PRO A 82 28.04 -2.23 -8.65
CA PRO A 82 27.69 -3.62 -8.96
C PRO A 82 26.94 -3.71 -10.30
N PRO A 83 27.24 -4.73 -11.15
CA PRO A 83 26.51 -4.92 -12.39
C PRO A 83 25.06 -5.37 -12.12
N ALA A 84 24.15 -5.06 -13.04
CA ALA A 84 22.71 -5.37 -12.90
C ALA A 84 22.42 -6.86 -12.63
N GLY A 85 23.26 -7.77 -13.14
CA GLY A 85 23.11 -9.21 -12.91
C GLY A 85 23.44 -9.68 -11.49
N GLN A 86 24.21 -8.87 -10.73
CA GLN A 86 24.58 -9.14 -9.34
C GLN A 86 23.69 -8.39 -8.33
N GLY A 87 23.14 -7.25 -8.75
CA GLY A 87 22.13 -6.51 -7.99
C GLY A 87 22.60 -6.00 -6.62
N LEU A 88 21.64 -5.82 -5.71
CA LEU A 88 21.87 -5.37 -4.34
C LEU A 88 22.46 -6.45 -3.43
N GLU A 89 22.43 -7.71 -3.85
CA GLU A 89 22.88 -8.87 -3.05
C GLU A 89 24.38 -8.81 -2.75
N VAL A 90 25.16 -8.21 -3.65
CA VAL A 90 26.59 -7.93 -3.43
C VAL A 90 26.80 -7.11 -2.16
N LEU A 91 25.92 -6.16 -1.83
CA LEU A 91 26.11 -5.33 -0.63
C LEU A 91 26.10 -6.14 0.67
N THR A 92 25.49 -7.33 0.68
CA THR A 92 25.43 -8.21 1.85
C THR A 92 26.62 -9.14 2.01
N GLY A 93 27.59 -9.09 1.08
CA GLY A 93 28.73 -10.02 1.02
C GLY A 93 28.34 -11.46 0.67
N LYS A 94 27.04 -11.74 0.54
CA LYS A 94 26.47 -12.98 0.02
C LYS A 94 26.03 -12.72 -1.40
N GLY A 95 26.95 -12.82 -2.37
CA GLY A 95 26.58 -12.74 -3.78
C GLY A 95 25.50 -13.75 -4.17
N LEU A 96 24.92 -13.60 -5.36
CA LEU A 96 23.99 -14.59 -5.91
C LEU A 96 24.64 -15.98 -5.89
N LYS A 97 24.07 -16.90 -5.10
CA LYS A 97 24.52 -18.29 -4.90
C LYS A 97 25.71 -18.51 -3.96
N GLY A 98 26.00 -17.59 -3.03
CA GLY A 98 27.06 -17.83 -2.03
C GLY A 98 28.47 -17.78 -2.61
N GLU A 99 28.61 -17.30 -3.84
CA GLU A 99 29.88 -16.90 -4.42
C GLU A 99 30.22 -15.52 -3.86
N THR A 100 31.29 -15.43 -3.07
CA THR A 100 31.88 -14.16 -2.69
C THR A 100 32.38 -13.49 -3.97
N SER A 101 31.93 -12.25 -4.23
CA SER A 101 32.41 -11.51 -5.40
C SER A 101 33.95 -11.37 -5.29
N PRO A 102 34.73 -11.34 -6.39
CA PRO A 102 36.19 -11.38 -6.34
C PRO A 102 36.89 -10.28 -5.51
N GLY A 103 36.16 -9.27 -5.03
CA GLY A 103 36.61 -8.23 -4.09
C GLY A 103 36.11 -8.37 -2.64
N GLU A 104 35.33 -9.40 -2.31
CA GLU A 104 34.70 -9.61 -1.00
C GLU A 104 35.29 -10.75 -0.18
N ALA A 105 36.09 -11.63 -0.80
CA ALA A 105 36.67 -12.82 -0.17
C ALA A 105 37.64 -12.52 1.01
N GLY A 106 37.94 -11.25 1.29
CA GLY A 106 38.78 -10.82 2.40
C GLY A 106 38.24 -9.65 3.21
N ARG A 107 36.95 -9.28 3.07
CA ARG A 107 36.38 -8.15 3.82
C ARG A 107 35.71 -8.67 5.11
N ASP A 108 36.19 -8.20 6.25
CA ASP A 108 35.69 -8.61 7.58
C ASP A 108 34.23 -8.18 7.86
N LYS A 109 33.68 -7.24 7.07
CA LYS A 109 32.31 -6.72 7.25
C LYS A 109 31.60 -6.49 5.91
N PRO A 110 30.33 -6.92 5.77
CA PRO A 110 29.51 -6.59 4.61
C PRO A 110 29.15 -5.09 4.62
N TYR A 111 28.88 -4.52 3.44
CA TYR A 111 28.45 -3.11 3.33
C TYR A 111 27.04 -2.88 3.88
N LEU A 112 26.23 -3.94 3.88
CA LEU A 112 24.87 -3.95 4.37
C LEU A 112 24.61 -5.29 5.08
N ASP A 113 24.19 -5.26 6.34
CA ASP A 113 23.94 -6.50 7.10
C ASP A 113 22.84 -7.37 6.46
N ARG A 114 21.80 -6.72 5.93
CA ARG A 114 20.71 -7.33 5.18
C ARG A 114 20.03 -6.30 4.29
N ILE A 115 19.52 -6.73 3.14
CA ILE A 115 18.69 -5.88 2.29
C ILE A 115 17.33 -5.72 2.98
N PRO A 116 16.90 -4.49 3.32
CA PRO A 116 15.56 -4.26 3.84
C PRO A 116 14.52 -4.59 2.76
N LEU A 117 13.34 -5.03 3.19
CA LEU A 117 12.19 -5.19 2.31
C LEU A 117 11.38 -3.89 2.33
N ASP A 118 10.76 -3.56 1.21
CA ASP A 118 9.84 -2.44 1.14
C ASP A 118 8.63 -2.67 2.08
N PRO A 119 7.81 -1.63 2.34
CA PRO A 119 6.64 -1.76 3.23
C PRO A 119 5.57 -2.76 2.75
N TRP A 120 5.66 -3.21 1.50
CA TRP A 120 4.78 -4.21 0.89
C TRP A 120 5.42 -5.61 0.84
N GLY A 121 6.60 -5.78 1.47
CA GLY A 121 7.31 -7.06 1.58
C GLY A 121 8.03 -7.48 0.29
N SER A 122 8.28 -6.55 -0.63
CA SER A 122 9.00 -6.80 -1.88
C SER A 122 10.46 -6.36 -1.73
N PRO A 123 11.41 -7.04 -2.40
CA PRO A 123 12.79 -6.57 -2.47
C PRO A 123 12.88 -5.26 -3.27
N TYR A 124 13.80 -4.38 -2.87
CA TYR A 124 14.09 -3.18 -3.65
C TYR A 124 14.64 -3.55 -5.04
N VAL A 125 14.27 -2.75 -6.02
CA VAL A 125 14.65 -2.90 -7.42
C VAL A 125 15.93 -2.11 -7.65
N TYR A 126 16.88 -2.75 -8.35
CA TYR A 126 18.12 -2.15 -8.77
C TYR A 126 18.21 -2.21 -10.30
N GLU A 127 18.18 -1.04 -10.93
CA GLU A 127 18.34 -0.89 -12.38
C GLU A 127 19.63 -0.12 -12.69
N VAL A 128 20.41 -0.62 -13.64
CA VAL A 128 21.59 0.09 -14.15
C VAL A 128 21.26 0.71 -15.50
N ARG A 129 21.40 2.03 -15.61
CA ARG A 129 21.19 2.81 -16.83
C ARG A 129 22.51 3.45 -17.26
N GLY A 130 23.34 2.67 -17.95
CA GLY A 130 24.66 3.12 -18.40
C GLY A 130 25.60 3.36 -17.22
N SER A 131 26.02 4.61 -17.01
CA SER A 131 26.86 5.01 -15.86
C SER A 131 26.06 5.39 -14.62
N LEU A 132 24.73 5.45 -14.72
CA LEU A 132 23.82 5.78 -13.63
C LEU A 132 23.13 4.50 -13.13
N PHE A 133 22.66 4.54 -11.89
CA PHE A 133 21.91 3.44 -11.29
C PHE A 133 20.69 4.00 -10.58
N ALA A 134 19.58 3.29 -10.68
CA ALA A 134 18.35 3.61 -10.00
C ALA A 134 18.04 2.52 -8.96
N VAL A 135 17.76 2.95 -7.74
CA VAL A 135 17.30 2.08 -6.65
C VAL A 135 15.92 2.53 -6.19
N GLY A 136 14.96 1.62 -6.12
CA GLY A 136 13.59 1.99 -5.83
C GLY A 136 12.64 0.84 -5.55
N THR A 137 11.37 1.16 -5.39
CA THR A 137 10.26 0.20 -5.31
C THR A 137 9.15 0.64 -6.27
N TYR A 138 8.50 -0.34 -6.89
CA TYR A 138 7.28 -0.15 -7.67
C TYR A 138 6.04 0.10 -6.78
N GLY A 139 6.18 0.03 -5.45
CA GLY A 139 5.07 0.24 -4.53
C GLY A 139 4.15 -0.97 -4.40
N SER A 140 2.88 -0.72 -4.04
CA SER A 140 1.94 -1.78 -3.66
C SER A 140 1.55 -2.76 -4.77
N ASP A 141 1.63 -2.35 -6.04
CA ASP A 141 1.17 -3.14 -7.19
C ASP A 141 2.31 -3.86 -7.94
N ARG A 142 3.57 -3.63 -7.52
CA ARG A 142 4.78 -4.25 -8.08
C ARG A 142 4.91 -4.06 -9.59
N SER A 143 4.32 -3.02 -10.13
CA SER A 143 4.26 -2.76 -11.56
C SER A 143 4.78 -1.35 -11.85
N PRO A 144 5.40 -1.11 -13.03
CA PRO A 144 5.81 0.24 -13.38
C PRO A 144 4.60 1.15 -13.55
N GLY A 145 4.65 2.30 -12.90
CA GLY A 145 3.59 3.30 -12.84
C GLY A 145 2.55 3.01 -11.76
N GLY A 146 1.72 4.01 -11.45
CA GLY A 146 0.69 3.91 -10.43
C GLY A 146 0.52 5.24 -9.69
N ALA A 147 -0.42 5.30 -8.75
CA ALA A 147 -0.71 6.51 -7.98
C ALA A 147 -0.94 6.20 -6.50
N GLY A 148 -0.59 7.15 -5.64
CA GLY A 148 -0.74 6.98 -4.19
C GLY A 148 0.21 5.90 -3.64
N SER A 149 -0.35 4.81 -3.11
CA SER A 149 0.44 3.69 -2.55
C SER A 149 1.08 2.80 -3.62
N ALA A 150 0.61 2.87 -4.86
CA ALA A 150 1.21 2.22 -6.02
C ALA A 150 2.17 3.16 -6.77
N SER A 151 2.55 4.29 -6.18
CA SER A 151 3.47 5.20 -6.84
C SER A 151 4.88 4.64 -6.76
N ASP A 152 5.50 4.46 -7.92
CA ASP A 152 6.91 4.18 -8.05
C ASP A 152 7.74 5.23 -7.31
N THR A 153 8.70 4.75 -6.52
CA THR A 153 9.70 5.58 -5.85
C THR A 153 11.07 5.08 -6.27
N PHE A 154 11.64 5.69 -7.30
CA PHE A 154 13.00 5.43 -7.77
C PHE A 154 13.92 6.60 -7.44
N ARG A 155 15.13 6.27 -6.97
CA ARG A 155 16.22 7.21 -6.78
C ARG A 155 17.30 6.92 -7.81
N GLU A 156 17.37 7.77 -8.84
CA GLU A 156 18.33 7.63 -9.95
C GLU A 156 19.74 8.16 -9.64
N GLU A 157 19.88 8.86 -8.51
CA GLU A 157 21.19 9.33 -8.09
C GLU A 157 21.29 9.31 -6.56
N CYS A 158 22.08 8.37 -6.02
CA CYS A 158 22.57 8.43 -4.65
C CYS A 158 23.68 9.49 -4.54
N LYS A 159 23.47 10.70 -5.07
CA LYS A 159 24.26 11.84 -4.61
C LYS A 159 23.72 12.18 -3.22
N SER A 160 24.63 12.23 -2.26
CA SER A 160 24.46 12.99 -1.04
C SER A 160 23.91 14.37 -1.44
N THR A 161 22.60 14.56 -1.29
CA THR A 161 22.03 15.88 -1.27
C THR A 161 22.49 16.49 0.04
N GLY A 162 23.68 17.09 0.03
CA GLY A 162 24.03 18.18 0.93
C GLY A 162 23.09 19.34 0.61
N GLY A 163 21.84 19.23 1.03
CA GLY A 163 20.86 20.31 1.00
C GLY A 163 21.10 21.20 2.19
N GLY A 164 22.13 22.04 2.12
CA GLY A 164 22.19 23.25 2.92
C GLY A 164 21.02 24.13 2.52
N THR A 165 20.05 24.26 3.42
CA THR A 165 19.07 25.35 3.38
C THR A 165 19.75 26.58 3.99
N GLU A 166 20.08 27.56 3.13
CA GLU A 166 20.17 28.96 3.54
C GLU A 166 18.78 29.51 3.90
#